data_AF-A0A819TAL1-F1
#
_entry.id   AF-A0A819TAL1-F1
#
_cell.length_a   1.000
_cell.length_b   1.000
_cell.length_c   1.000
_cell.angle_alpha   90.00
_cell.angle_beta   90.00
_cell.angle_gamma   90.00
#
_symmetry.space_group_name_H-M   'P 1'
#
loop_
_entity.id
_entity.type
_entity.pdbx_description
1 polymer ?
#
loop_
_entity_poly.entity_id
_entity_poly.type
_entity_poly.pdbx_seq_one_letter_code
_entity_poly.pdbx_strand_id
1 'polypeptide(L)'
;SYDWMMQESSGVASDYITTTIQFLENTFRAFTHLPTQLSQTTCLSACKHISTSLTEKILSPEVKAISLGALEQMSLDLMQCEGSTFYGLIFFFSFNLTSEYFQLSNAIQLDEELISVRLREAIFASKVNIANLDSETLLLCFQDLRQLLDLIMDKQWSLYFEQYGKPDSPFGRVNPHTALIVVEKLREGLKRPLLLKFNRPSLEKENIKLLETVSKDLRSLINDIS
;
A
#
# COMPACT_ATOMS: atom_id res chain seq x y z
N SER A 1 -15.94 -6.20 8.06
CA SER A 1 -16.34 -5.38 6.90
C SER A 1 -15.86 -3.97 7.14
N TYR A 2 -15.36 -3.25 6.14
CA TYR A 2 -14.98 -1.84 6.30
C TYR A 2 -16.22 -1.00 6.59
N ASP A 3 -16.16 -0.12 7.59
CA ASP A 3 -17.19 0.89 7.79
C ASP A 3 -16.94 2.08 6.86
N TRP A 4 -17.53 2.01 5.67
CA TRP A 4 -17.37 3.03 4.64
C TRP A 4 -17.96 4.40 5.01
N MET A 5 -18.80 4.45 6.05
CA MET A 5 -19.45 5.68 6.50
C MET A 5 -18.96 6.16 7.87
N MET A 6 -17.82 5.64 8.35
CA MET A 6 -17.22 6.08 9.60
C MET A 6 -16.89 7.58 9.59
N GLN A 7 -17.16 8.27 10.70
CA GLN A 7 -16.99 9.72 10.75
C GLN A 7 -15.52 10.14 10.82
N GLU A 8 -14.73 9.40 11.59
CA GLU A 8 -13.31 9.64 11.82
C GLU A 8 -12.57 8.31 11.73
N SER A 9 -11.31 8.35 11.31
CA SER A 9 -10.44 7.17 11.37
C SER A 9 -10.13 6.78 12.82
N SER A 10 -9.78 5.51 13.05
CA SER A 10 -9.47 5.01 14.39
C SER A 10 -8.10 5.44 14.93
N GLY A 11 -7.30 6.15 14.12
CA GLY A 11 -5.93 6.56 14.44
C GLY A 11 -4.90 5.43 14.41
N VAL A 12 -5.35 4.18 14.25
CA VAL A 12 -4.50 3.00 14.05
C VAL A 12 -4.98 2.24 12.82
N ALA A 13 -4.18 1.30 12.34
CA ALA A 13 -4.60 0.41 11.27
C ALA A 13 -5.65 -0.60 11.75
N SER A 14 -6.46 -1.07 10.81
CA SER A 14 -7.56 -1.98 11.07
C SER A 14 -7.08 -3.36 11.54
N ASP A 15 -7.95 -4.04 12.29
CA ASP A 15 -7.74 -5.43 12.70
C ASP A 15 -7.52 -6.36 11.50
N TYR A 16 -8.15 -6.05 10.36
CA TYR A 16 -7.99 -6.82 9.13
C TYR A 16 -6.53 -6.79 8.66
N ILE A 17 -5.95 -5.60 8.47
CA ILE A 17 -4.55 -5.50 8.03
C ILE A 17 -3.60 -5.99 9.11
N THR A 18 -3.83 -5.64 10.36
CA THR A 18 -2.99 -6.11 11.48
C THR A 18 -2.94 -7.65 11.52
N THR A 19 -4.10 -8.31 11.40
CA THR A 19 -4.17 -9.79 11.38
C THR A 19 -3.60 -10.39 10.11
N THR A 20 -3.82 -9.78 8.93
CA THR A 20 -3.25 -10.24 7.66
C THR A 20 -1.73 -10.17 7.69
N ILE A 21 -1.15 -9.07 8.17
CA ILE A 21 0.30 -8.93 8.33
C ILE A 21 0.82 -9.97 9.31
N GLN A 22 0.19 -10.13 10.48
CA GLN A 22 0.61 -11.12 11.46
C GLN A 22 0.53 -12.56 10.93
N PHE A 23 -0.50 -12.87 10.15
CA PHE A 23 -0.64 -14.16 9.47
C PHE A 23 0.50 -14.38 8.48
N LEU A 24 0.77 -13.42 7.60
CA LEU A 24 1.86 -13.52 6.62
C LEU A 24 3.20 -13.70 7.31
N GLU A 25 3.49 -12.92 8.35
CA GLU A 25 4.68 -13.10 9.16
C GLU A 25 4.77 -14.53 9.69
N ASN A 26 3.74 -15.03 10.37
CA ASN A 26 3.73 -16.38 10.95
C ASN A 26 3.89 -17.48 9.88
N THR A 27 3.25 -17.31 8.71
CA THR A 27 3.40 -18.21 7.57
C THR A 27 4.82 -18.21 7.03
N PHE A 28 5.42 -17.04 6.84
CA PHE A 28 6.81 -16.93 6.39
C PHE A 28 7.80 -17.44 7.43
N ARG A 29 7.48 -17.31 8.73
CA ARG A 29 8.28 -17.92 9.81
C ARG A 29 8.27 -19.44 9.80
N ALA A 30 7.14 -20.05 9.43
CA ALA A 30 7.02 -21.50 9.34
C ALA A 30 7.85 -22.09 8.18
N PHE A 31 8.15 -21.29 7.15
CA PHE A 31 9.00 -21.70 6.04
C PHE A 31 10.49 -21.43 6.33
N THR A 32 11.11 -22.36 7.04
CA THR A 32 12.57 -22.42 7.17
C THR A 32 13.14 -22.97 5.85
N HIS A 33 14.18 -22.34 5.28
CA HIS A 33 14.89 -22.79 4.06
C HIS A 33 14.27 -22.46 2.67
N LEU A 34 13.44 -21.43 2.53
CA LEU A 34 13.02 -20.99 1.19
C LEU A 34 14.21 -20.42 0.37
N PRO A 35 14.38 -20.84 -0.90
CA PRO A 35 15.32 -20.19 -1.80
C PRO A 35 15.04 -18.69 -1.90
N THR A 36 16.08 -17.86 -1.91
CA THR A 36 15.96 -16.38 -1.87
C THR A 36 15.01 -15.81 -2.93
N GLN A 37 15.05 -16.32 -4.16
CA GLN A 37 14.17 -15.87 -5.25
C GLN A 37 12.69 -16.20 -4.98
N LEU A 38 12.43 -17.33 -4.33
CA LEU A 38 11.08 -17.74 -3.95
C LEU A 38 10.56 -16.84 -2.82
N SER A 39 11.40 -16.52 -1.84
CA SER A 39 11.06 -15.57 -0.77
C SER A 39 10.72 -14.19 -1.33
N GLN A 40 11.53 -13.68 -2.26
CA GLN A 40 11.30 -12.39 -2.93
C GLN A 40 9.98 -12.38 -3.70
N THR A 41 9.76 -13.39 -4.55
CA THR A 41 8.53 -13.52 -5.35
C THR A 41 7.30 -13.63 -4.45
N THR A 42 7.41 -14.35 -3.34
CA THR A 42 6.28 -14.55 -2.42
C THR A 42 5.96 -13.28 -1.63
N CYS A 43 6.97 -12.54 -1.17
CA CYS A 43 6.78 -11.23 -0.53
C CYS A 43 6.12 -10.24 -1.50
N LEU A 44 6.64 -10.16 -2.74
CA LEU A 44 6.08 -9.29 -3.77
C LEU A 44 4.63 -9.66 -4.11
N SER A 45 4.35 -10.96 -4.25
CA SER A 45 2.99 -11.47 -4.51
C SER A 45 2.04 -11.14 -3.36
N ALA A 46 2.48 -11.31 -2.11
CA ALA A 46 1.68 -10.95 -0.93
C ALA A 46 1.39 -9.44 -0.87
N CYS A 47 2.40 -8.59 -1.08
CA CYS A 47 2.23 -7.13 -1.10
C CYS A 47 1.27 -6.69 -2.21
N LYS A 48 1.47 -7.21 -3.43
CA LYS A 48 0.55 -6.98 -4.56
C LYS A 48 -0.86 -7.42 -4.23
N HIS A 49 -1.03 -8.60 -3.65
CA HIS A 49 -2.35 -9.12 -3.29
C HIS A 49 -3.05 -8.24 -2.25
N ILE A 50 -2.33 -7.74 -1.23
CA ILE A 50 -2.89 -6.79 -0.25
C ILE A 50 -3.32 -5.49 -0.95
N SER A 51 -2.45 -4.90 -1.76
CA SER A 51 -2.71 -3.65 -2.48
C SER A 51 -3.92 -3.78 -3.42
N THR A 52 -3.98 -4.86 -4.20
CA THR A 52 -5.13 -5.19 -5.06
C THR A 52 -6.39 -5.41 -4.23
N SER A 53 -6.32 -6.15 -3.11
CA SER A 53 -7.48 -6.40 -2.25
C SER A 53 -8.04 -5.12 -1.64
N LEU A 54 -7.19 -4.19 -1.21
CA LEU A 54 -7.62 -2.87 -0.71
C LEU A 54 -8.26 -2.04 -1.82
N THR A 55 -7.66 -2.05 -3.02
CA THR A 55 -8.18 -1.37 -4.21
C THR A 55 -9.54 -1.93 -4.63
N GLU A 56 -9.71 -3.25 -4.65
CA GLU A 56 -10.99 -3.89 -4.97
C GLU A 56 -12.07 -3.57 -3.93
N LYS A 57 -11.70 -3.48 -2.65
CA LYS A 57 -12.64 -3.08 -1.58
C LYS A 57 -13.19 -1.69 -1.82
N ILE A 58 -12.35 -0.70 -2.10
CA ILE A 58 -12.79 0.68 -2.35
C ILE A 58 -13.56 0.81 -3.68
N LEU A 59 -13.21 0.01 -4.68
CA LEU A 59 -13.88 0.01 -5.99
C LEU A 59 -15.14 -0.85 -6.04
N SER A 60 -15.38 -1.72 -5.06
CA SER A 60 -16.53 -2.65 -5.03
C SER A 60 -17.87 -1.96 -5.35
N PRO A 61 -18.68 -2.49 -6.28
CA PRO A 61 -19.97 -1.91 -6.65
C PRO A 61 -21.00 -1.95 -5.52
N GLU A 62 -20.78 -2.78 -4.49
CA GLU A 62 -21.62 -2.83 -3.29
C GLU A 62 -21.44 -1.57 -2.42
N VAL A 63 -20.27 -0.94 -2.51
CA VAL A 63 -19.93 0.28 -1.79
C VAL A 63 -20.43 1.48 -2.60
N LYS A 64 -21.62 1.98 -2.23
CA LYS A 64 -22.27 3.11 -2.94
C LYS A 64 -21.82 4.49 -2.48
N ALA A 65 -21.23 4.57 -1.29
CA ALA A 65 -20.88 5.83 -0.64
C ALA A 65 -19.70 5.61 0.30
N ILE A 66 -18.77 6.56 0.33
CA ILE A 66 -17.56 6.53 1.14
C ILE A 66 -17.41 7.88 1.86
N SER A 67 -17.11 7.84 3.15
CA SER A 67 -16.79 9.00 3.97
C SER A 67 -15.30 9.33 3.92
N LEU A 68 -14.92 10.56 4.30
CA LEU A 68 -13.50 10.92 4.42
C LEU A 68 -12.79 10.09 5.50
N GLY A 69 -13.43 9.86 6.66
CA GLY A 69 -12.89 9.03 7.74
C GLY A 69 -12.56 7.60 7.29
N ALA A 70 -13.36 7.02 6.38
CA ALA A 70 -13.06 5.71 5.80
C ALA A 70 -11.83 5.72 4.88
N LEU A 71 -11.62 6.79 4.10
CA LEU A 71 -10.41 6.94 3.28
C LEU A 71 -9.17 7.15 4.15
N GLU A 72 -9.28 7.95 5.21
CA GLU A 72 -8.22 8.13 6.21
C GLU A 72 -7.86 6.79 6.87
N GLN A 73 -8.86 5.99 7.26
CA GLN A 73 -8.63 4.65 7.80
C GLN A 73 -7.90 3.74 6.81
N MET A 74 -8.28 3.77 5.52
CA MET A 74 -7.58 3.02 4.48
C MET A 74 -6.14 3.51 4.28
N SER A 75 -5.88 4.81 4.45
CA SER A 75 -4.52 5.37 4.40
C SER A 75 -3.66 4.87 5.57
N LEU A 76 -4.22 4.73 6.78
CA LEU A 76 -3.55 4.13 7.93
C LEU A 76 -3.23 2.65 7.70
N ASP A 77 -4.18 1.91 7.13
CA ASP A 77 -4.00 0.51 6.73
C ASP A 77 -2.86 0.36 5.72
N LEU A 78 -2.83 1.24 4.72
CA LEU A 78 -1.75 1.25 3.72
C LEU A 78 -0.41 1.62 4.34
N MET A 79 -0.38 2.59 5.25
CA MET A 79 0.82 2.97 6.01
C MET A 79 1.36 1.81 6.84
N GLN A 80 0.49 1.00 7.45
CA GLN A 80 0.91 -0.21 8.16
C GLN A 80 1.46 -1.26 7.19
N CYS A 81 0.90 -1.40 6.00
CA CYS A 81 1.45 -2.29 4.96
C CYS A 81 2.84 -1.82 4.50
N GLU A 82 3.01 -0.51 4.31
CA GLU A 82 4.29 0.12 3.93
C GLU A 82 5.34 0.01 5.04
N GLY A 83 4.93 0.08 6.31
CA GLY A 83 5.82 0.05 7.48
C GLY A 83 6.11 -1.35 8.06
N SER A 84 5.08 -2.13 8.39
CA SER A 84 5.22 -3.41 9.10
C SER A 84 5.72 -4.55 8.22
N THR A 85 5.28 -4.60 6.96
CA THR A 85 5.80 -5.55 5.95
C THR A 85 7.30 -5.33 5.69
N PHE A 86 7.80 -4.12 5.97
CA PHE A 86 9.15 -3.67 5.68
C PHE A 86 10.19 -4.15 6.69
N TYR A 87 9.94 -3.97 7.98
CA TYR A 87 10.93 -4.33 9.00
C TYR A 87 10.79 -5.78 9.46
N GLY A 88 9.57 -6.32 9.56
CA GLY A 88 9.34 -7.68 10.05
C GLY A 88 9.89 -8.76 9.11
N LEU A 89 9.64 -8.62 7.81
CA LEU A 89 10.04 -9.64 6.83
C LEU A 89 11.51 -9.56 6.45
N ILE A 90 12.03 -8.35 6.19
CA ILE A 90 13.45 -8.15 5.87
C ILE A 90 14.34 -8.57 7.05
N PHE A 91 13.96 -8.21 8.28
CA PHE A 91 14.72 -8.60 9.48
C PHE A 91 14.66 -10.11 9.74
N PHE A 92 13.49 -10.74 9.56
CA PHE A 92 13.33 -12.18 9.80
C PHE A 92 14.12 -13.05 8.81
N PHE A 93 14.13 -12.71 7.51
CA PHE A 93 14.97 -13.40 6.52
C PHE A 93 16.46 -13.17 6.79
N SER A 94 16.84 -11.96 7.20
CA SER A 94 18.22 -11.64 7.59
C SER A 94 18.69 -12.44 8.83
N PHE A 95 17.79 -12.71 9.78
CA PHE A 95 18.11 -13.40 11.04
C PHE A 95 18.15 -14.94 10.91
N ASN A 96 17.32 -15.54 10.05
CA ASN A 96 17.37 -17.01 9.81
C ASN A 96 18.69 -17.44 9.15
N LEU A 97 19.21 -16.62 8.22
CA LEU A 97 20.52 -16.85 7.61
C LEU A 97 21.66 -16.85 8.66
N THR A 98 21.59 -16.00 9.67
CA THR A 98 22.58 -15.99 10.77
C THR A 98 22.44 -17.19 11.72
N SER A 99 21.23 -17.72 11.92
CA SER A 99 20.97 -18.89 12.78
C SER A 99 21.44 -20.20 12.15
N GLU A 100 21.18 -20.41 10.85
CA GLU A 100 21.72 -21.55 10.09
C GLU A 100 23.25 -21.51 10.00
N TYR A 101 23.85 -20.33 9.86
CA TYR A 101 25.30 -20.14 9.83
C TYR A 101 25.97 -20.58 11.15
N PHE A 102 25.37 -20.23 12.29
CA PHE A 102 25.86 -20.65 13.60
C PHE A 102 25.82 -22.18 13.77
N GLN A 103 24.78 -22.83 13.24
CA GLN A 103 24.64 -24.29 13.26
C GLN A 103 25.66 -24.99 12.34
N LEU A 104 25.85 -24.50 11.11
CA LEU A 104 26.82 -25.02 10.15
C LEU A 104 28.27 -24.81 10.60
N SER A 105 28.60 -23.66 11.18
CA SER A 105 29.92 -23.36 11.77
C SER A 105 30.28 -24.30 12.91
N ASN A 106 29.29 -24.72 13.72
CA ASN A 106 29.52 -25.67 14.81
C ASN A 106 29.61 -27.13 14.32
N ALA A 107 28.96 -27.45 13.20
CA ALA A 107 28.97 -28.79 12.62
C ALA A 107 30.25 -29.11 11.83
N ILE A 108 30.95 -28.09 11.33
CA ILE A 108 32.14 -28.24 10.51
C ILE A 108 33.33 -27.67 11.29
N GLN A 109 34.10 -28.56 11.90
CA GLN A 109 35.27 -28.28 12.75
C GLN A 109 36.46 -27.78 11.90
N LEU A 110 36.28 -26.66 11.21
CA LEU A 110 37.26 -26.04 10.33
C LEU A 110 37.79 -24.74 10.94
N ASP A 111 39.02 -24.41 10.56
CA ASP A 111 39.83 -23.31 11.08
C ASP A 111 39.10 -21.95 10.96
N GLU A 112 38.79 -21.33 12.11
CA GLU A 112 37.87 -20.19 12.24
C GLU A 112 38.28 -18.99 11.37
N GLU A 113 39.57 -18.79 11.17
CA GLU A 113 40.11 -17.54 10.61
C GLU A 113 39.97 -17.46 9.07
N LEU A 114 40.14 -18.60 8.38
CA LEU A 114 40.09 -18.66 6.91
C LEU A 114 38.65 -18.72 6.37
N ILE A 115 37.75 -19.35 7.13
CA ILE A 115 36.30 -19.35 6.88
C ILE A 115 35.74 -17.95 7.12
N SER A 116 36.06 -17.33 8.26
CA SER A 116 35.58 -15.99 8.63
C SER A 116 35.79 -14.95 7.53
N VAL A 117 36.95 -14.93 6.87
CA VAL A 117 37.26 -13.92 5.83
C VAL A 117 36.62 -14.27 4.49
N ARG A 118 36.78 -15.49 3.99
CA ARG A 118 36.26 -15.91 2.67
C ARG A 118 34.74 -16.03 2.65
N LEU A 119 34.13 -16.49 3.74
CA LEU A 119 32.67 -16.49 3.89
C LEU A 119 32.15 -15.11 4.27
N ARG A 120 32.85 -14.22 4.99
CA ARG A 120 32.42 -12.82 5.06
C ARG A 120 32.42 -12.18 3.68
N GLU A 121 33.46 -12.37 2.88
CA GLU A 121 33.52 -11.82 1.51
C GLU A 121 32.44 -12.43 0.61
N ALA A 122 32.19 -13.74 0.69
CA ALA A 122 31.13 -14.41 -0.06
C ALA A 122 29.72 -14.09 0.46
N ILE A 123 29.54 -13.84 1.76
CA ILE A 123 28.29 -13.40 2.41
C ILE A 123 28.07 -11.91 2.17
N PHE A 124 29.11 -11.09 2.07
CA PHE A 124 28.99 -9.69 1.66
C PHE A 124 28.69 -9.62 0.16
N ALA A 125 29.32 -10.47 -0.65
CA ALA A 125 28.99 -10.63 -2.06
C ALA A 125 27.60 -11.26 -2.29
N SER A 126 27.10 -12.09 -1.37
CA SER A 126 25.72 -12.60 -1.40
C SER A 126 24.71 -11.62 -0.76
N LYS A 127 25.11 -10.79 0.21
CA LYS A 127 24.39 -9.57 0.64
C LYS A 127 24.21 -8.62 -0.54
N VAL A 128 25.20 -8.53 -1.43
CA VAL A 128 25.10 -7.83 -2.72
C VAL A 128 24.17 -8.56 -3.71
N ASN A 129 23.74 -9.80 -3.45
CA ASN A 129 22.76 -10.52 -4.28
C ASN A 129 21.37 -10.70 -3.62
N ILE A 130 21.22 -10.26 -2.36
CA ILE A 130 19.90 -9.87 -1.79
C ILE A 130 19.47 -8.51 -2.40
N ALA A 131 20.37 -7.83 -3.12
CA ALA A 131 20.26 -6.46 -3.62
C ALA A 131 19.26 -6.19 -4.76
N ASN A 132 18.31 -7.08 -5.06
CA ASN A 132 17.29 -6.79 -6.09
C ASN A 132 15.85 -6.74 -5.57
N LEU A 133 15.62 -7.02 -4.28
CA LEU A 133 14.35 -6.65 -3.64
C LEU A 133 14.66 -5.57 -2.62
N ASP A 134 14.99 -4.39 -3.14
CA ASP A 134 15.13 -3.23 -2.28
C ASP A 134 13.76 -2.85 -1.70
N SER A 135 13.85 -2.17 -0.57
CA SER A 135 12.75 -1.48 0.07
C SER A 135 11.86 -0.74 -0.95
N GLU A 136 12.48 -0.05 -1.91
CA GLU A 136 11.77 0.71 -2.93
C GLU A 136 10.86 -0.18 -3.79
N THR A 137 11.33 -1.36 -4.23
CA THR A 137 10.57 -2.31 -5.05
C THR A 137 9.31 -2.83 -4.35
N LEU A 138 9.37 -3.07 -3.03
CA LEU A 138 8.18 -3.47 -2.27
C LEU A 138 7.19 -2.31 -2.13
N LEU A 139 7.69 -1.09 -1.89
CA LEU A 139 6.84 0.11 -1.85
C LEU A 139 6.11 0.33 -3.18
N LEU A 140 6.72 -0.03 -4.32
CA LEU A 140 6.06 0.04 -5.64
C LEU A 140 4.75 -0.74 -5.70
N CYS A 141 4.55 -1.79 -4.88
CA CYS A 141 3.30 -2.54 -4.84
C CYS A 141 2.11 -1.69 -4.38
N PHE A 142 2.39 -0.66 -3.57
CA PHE A 142 1.38 0.16 -2.90
C PHE A 142 1.23 1.54 -3.55
N GLN A 143 2.14 1.93 -4.45
CA GLN A 143 2.20 3.27 -5.03
C GLN A 143 0.92 3.69 -5.76
N ASP A 144 0.27 2.77 -6.49
CA ASP A 144 -0.94 3.09 -7.23
C ASP A 144 -2.08 3.50 -6.28
N LEU A 145 -2.26 2.77 -5.17
CA LEU A 145 -3.26 3.08 -4.15
C LEU A 145 -2.86 4.29 -3.31
N ARG A 146 -1.57 4.44 -2.97
CA ARG A 146 -1.04 5.60 -2.24
C ARG A 146 -1.29 6.90 -3.00
N GLN A 147 -0.88 6.97 -4.26
CA GLN A 147 -1.10 8.16 -5.09
C GLN A 147 -2.58 8.49 -5.27
N LEU A 148 -3.44 7.47 -5.40
CA LEU A 148 -4.90 7.65 -5.48
C LEU A 148 -5.45 8.29 -4.20
N LEU A 149 -5.09 7.74 -3.04
CA LEU A 149 -5.54 8.26 -1.74
C LEU A 149 -5.03 9.69 -1.52
N ASP A 150 -3.74 9.94 -1.77
CA ASP A 150 -3.12 11.25 -1.59
C ASP A 150 -3.78 12.30 -2.49
N LEU A 151 -4.03 11.99 -3.78
CA LEU A 151 -4.72 12.90 -4.70
C LEU A 151 -6.11 13.29 -4.17
N ILE A 152 -6.87 12.32 -3.67
CA ILE A 152 -8.25 12.53 -3.22
C ILE A 152 -8.29 13.31 -1.91
N MET A 153 -7.42 12.97 -0.96
CA MET A 153 -7.38 13.59 0.37
C MET A 153 -6.78 15.01 0.31
N ASP A 154 -5.69 15.21 -0.44
CA ASP A 154 -5.03 16.51 -0.60
C ASP A 154 -5.73 17.41 -1.63
N LYS A 155 -6.66 16.85 -2.41
CA LYS A 155 -7.49 17.55 -3.39
C LYS A 155 -6.69 18.26 -4.48
N GLN A 156 -5.53 17.72 -4.86
CA GLN A 156 -4.62 18.30 -5.85
C GLN A 156 -5.08 18.05 -7.31
N TRP A 157 -6.37 18.21 -7.58
CA TRP A 157 -6.99 17.90 -8.87
C TRP A 157 -6.46 18.77 -10.01
N SER A 158 -6.23 20.07 -9.76
CA SER A 158 -5.64 20.97 -10.76
C SER A 158 -4.26 20.48 -11.21
N LEU A 159 -3.43 20.05 -10.26
CA LEU A 159 -2.10 19.51 -10.56
C LEU A 159 -2.19 18.18 -11.33
N TYR A 160 -3.11 17.29 -10.93
CA TYR A 160 -3.35 16.03 -11.62
C TYR A 160 -3.70 16.24 -13.09
N PHE A 161 -4.67 17.11 -13.39
CA PHE A 161 -5.09 17.37 -14.76
C PHE A 161 -4.00 18.08 -15.58
N GLU A 162 -3.32 19.06 -15.01
CA GLU A 162 -2.24 19.79 -15.70
C GLU A 162 -1.06 18.88 -16.03
N GLN A 163 -0.76 17.92 -15.16
CA GLN A 163 0.40 17.03 -15.30
C GLN A 163 0.02 15.64 -15.85
N TYR A 164 -1.23 15.42 -16.24
CA TYR A 164 -1.66 14.11 -16.73
C TYR A 164 -0.87 13.69 -17.97
N GLY A 165 -0.35 12.46 -17.97
CA GLY A 165 0.47 11.91 -19.05
C GLY A 165 1.91 12.43 -19.13
N LYS A 166 2.34 13.32 -18.23
CA LYS A 166 3.74 13.81 -18.17
C LYS A 166 4.62 12.86 -17.33
N PRO A 167 5.90 12.68 -17.70
CA PRO A 167 6.78 11.69 -17.05
C PRO A 167 7.05 11.97 -15.57
N ASP A 168 7.07 13.25 -15.15
CA ASP A 168 7.39 13.67 -13.78
C ASP A 168 6.13 13.99 -12.96
N SER A 169 4.96 13.50 -13.36
CA SER A 169 3.71 13.75 -12.66
C SER A 169 3.69 13.03 -11.30
N PRO A 170 3.44 13.73 -10.18
CA PRO A 170 3.39 13.11 -8.84
C PRO A 170 2.25 12.09 -8.69
N PHE A 171 1.25 12.17 -9.57
CA PHE A 171 0.07 11.30 -9.61
C PHE A 171 0.02 10.45 -10.89
N GLY A 172 1.18 10.22 -11.52
CA GLY A 172 1.27 9.52 -12.81
C GLY A 172 0.74 8.07 -12.80
N ARG A 173 0.57 7.45 -11.63
CA ARG A 173 0.00 6.09 -11.51
C ARG A 173 -1.52 6.08 -11.32
N VAL A 174 -2.13 7.25 -11.10
CA VAL A 174 -3.57 7.32 -10.84
C VAL A 174 -4.34 7.16 -12.15
N ASN A 175 -5.07 6.05 -12.27
CA ASN A 175 -5.98 5.80 -13.37
C ASN A 175 -7.24 6.69 -13.25
N PRO A 176 -7.62 7.47 -14.29
CA PRO A 176 -8.79 8.34 -14.26
C PRO A 176 -10.11 7.62 -13.95
N HIS A 177 -10.28 6.37 -14.43
CA HIS A 177 -11.49 5.57 -14.17
C HIS A 177 -11.60 5.21 -12.69
N THR A 178 -10.49 4.76 -12.10
CA THR A 178 -10.40 4.45 -10.67
C THR A 178 -10.69 5.69 -9.83
N ALA A 179 -10.07 6.83 -10.17
CA ALA A 179 -10.30 8.10 -9.49
C ALA A 179 -11.78 8.54 -9.58
N LEU A 180 -12.40 8.43 -10.76
CA LEU A 180 -13.81 8.79 -10.96
C LEU A 180 -14.73 7.99 -10.04
N ILE A 181 -14.54 6.68 -9.97
CA ILE A 181 -15.37 5.80 -9.11
C ILE A 181 -15.28 6.26 -7.64
N VAL A 182 -14.07 6.51 -7.14
CA VAL A 182 -13.88 6.90 -5.73
C VAL A 182 -14.42 8.31 -5.48
N VAL A 183 -14.20 9.27 -6.38
CA VAL A 183 -14.74 10.64 -6.29
C VAL A 183 -16.27 10.61 -6.21
N GLU A 184 -16.92 9.79 -7.04
CA GLU A 184 -18.38 9.68 -7.02
C GLU A 184 -18.89 9.06 -5.72
N LYS A 185 -18.25 7.99 -5.23
CA LYS A 185 -18.58 7.40 -3.93
C LYS A 185 -18.36 8.38 -2.78
N LEU A 186 -17.28 9.16 -2.81
CA LEU A 186 -17.00 10.18 -1.80
C LEU A 186 -18.06 11.28 -1.81
N ARG A 187 -18.46 11.73 -3.00
CA ARG A 187 -19.54 12.71 -3.16
C ARG A 187 -20.86 12.19 -2.59
N GLU A 188 -21.22 10.95 -2.88
CA GLU A 188 -22.44 10.33 -2.33
C GLU A 188 -22.35 10.14 -0.80
N GLY A 189 -21.16 9.83 -0.29
CA GLY A 189 -20.89 9.76 1.15
C GLY A 189 -20.99 11.09 1.85
N LEU A 190 -20.61 12.20 1.20
CA LEU A 190 -20.90 13.54 1.72
C LEU A 190 -22.40 13.85 1.66
N LYS A 191 -23.10 13.50 0.57
CA LYS A 191 -24.55 13.76 0.41
C LYS A 191 -25.42 13.02 1.45
N ARG A 192 -25.08 11.80 1.84
CA ARG A 192 -25.92 10.96 2.74
C ARG A 192 -26.15 11.56 4.13
N PRO A 193 -25.12 11.92 4.92
CA PRO A 193 -25.28 12.57 6.24
C PRO A 193 -25.96 13.95 6.14
N LEU A 194 -25.86 14.61 4.97
CA LEU A 194 -26.37 15.96 4.71
C LEU A 194 -27.89 16.04 4.50
N LEU A 195 -28.57 14.92 4.23
CA LEU A 195 -30.03 14.91 4.04
C LEU A 195 -30.81 15.08 5.36
N LEU A 196 -30.14 14.91 6.51
CA LEU A 196 -30.77 14.92 7.83
C LEU A 196 -30.55 16.22 8.63
N LYS A 197 -29.68 17.13 8.15
CA LYS A 197 -29.29 18.36 8.88
C LYS A 197 -29.73 19.63 8.13
N PHE A 198 -30.64 20.40 8.73
CA PHE A 198 -31.20 21.64 8.15
C PHE A 198 -30.21 22.82 8.09
N ASN A 199 -29.12 22.78 8.87
CA ASN A 199 -28.10 23.84 8.89
C ASN A 199 -26.74 23.27 8.44
N ARG A 200 -26.41 23.49 7.16
CA ARG A 200 -25.25 22.89 6.49
C ARG A 200 -23.98 23.75 6.67
N PRO A 201 -22.84 23.19 7.12
CA PRO A 201 -21.54 23.84 7.02
C PRO A 201 -21.21 24.26 5.57
N SER A 202 -20.61 25.44 5.38
CA SER A 202 -20.20 25.93 4.05
C SER A 202 -19.15 25.02 3.39
N LEU A 203 -18.21 24.51 4.19
CA LEU A 203 -17.11 23.67 3.74
C LEU A 203 -17.57 22.35 3.09
N GLU A 204 -18.59 21.69 3.66
CA GLU A 204 -19.13 20.45 3.09
C GLU A 204 -19.81 20.70 1.72
N LYS A 205 -20.47 21.85 1.56
CA LYS A 205 -21.05 22.26 0.27
C LYS A 205 -19.97 22.53 -0.78
N GLU A 206 -18.88 23.18 -0.39
CA GLU A 206 -17.74 23.45 -1.27
C GLU A 206 -17.07 22.15 -1.72
N ASN A 207 -16.86 21.21 -0.79
CA ASN A 207 -16.33 19.89 -1.13
C ASN A 207 -17.21 19.13 -2.11
N ILE A 208 -18.55 19.16 -1.96
CA ILE A 208 -19.46 18.53 -2.93
C ILE A 208 -19.33 19.16 -4.30
N LYS A 209 -19.32 20.50 -4.39
CA LYS A 209 -19.16 21.22 -5.65
C LYS A 209 -17.84 20.86 -6.33
N LEU A 210 -16.75 20.79 -5.56
CA LEU A 210 -15.45 20.35 -6.06
C LEU A 210 -15.54 18.96 -6.67
N LEU A 211 -16.09 17.97 -5.95
CA LEU A 211 -16.20 16.59 -6.44
C LEU A 211 -17.14 16.48 -7.64
N GLU A 212 -18.17 17.32 -7.77
CA GLU A 212 -19.03 17.40 -8.95
C GLU A 212 -18.26 17.91 -10.18
N THR A 213 -17.50 18.99 -10.03
CA THR A 213 -16.62 19.50 -11.10
C THR A 213 -15.57 18.46 -11.49
N VAL A 214 -14.86 17.89 -10.53
CA VAL A 214 -13.82 16.86 -10.77
C VAL A 214 -14.40 15.63 -11.47
N SER A 215 -15.60 15.18 -11.07
CA SER A 215 -16.28 14.06 -11.76
C SER A 215 -16.55 14.35 -13.23
N LYS A 216 -16.93 15.59 -13.56
CA LYS A 216 -17.15 16.01 -14.95
C LYS A 216 -15.84 16.06 -15.74
N ASP A 217 -14.80 16.64 -15.14
CA ASP A 217 -13.49 16.78 -15.77
C ASP A 217 -12.83 15.42 -15.99
N LEU A 218 -12.92 14.49 -15.03
CA LEU A 218 -12.47 13.10 -15.17
C LEU A 218 -13.21 12.37 -16.29
N ARG A 219 -14.52 12.57 -16.44
CA ARG A 219 -15.29 11.99 -17.55
C ARG A 219 -14.86 12.57 -18.90
N SER A 220 -14.57 13.86 -18.98
CA SER A 220 -14.01 14.47 -20.19
C SER A 220 -12.65 13.84 -20.53
N LEU A 221 -11.74 13.79 -19.55
CA LEU A 221 -10.42 13.19 -19.73
C LEU A 221 -10.51 11.73 -20.19
N ILE A 222 -11.39 10.93 -19.59
CA ILE A 222 -11.62 9.53 -19.99
C ILE A 222 -12.08 9.44 -21.44
N ASN A 223 -12.98 10.31 -21.88
CA ASN A 223 -13.42 10.34 -23.27
C ASN A 223 -12.31 10.79 -24.23
N ASP A 224 -11.43 11.70 -23.80
CA ASP A 224 -10.33 12.21 -24.62
C ASP A 224 -9.20 11.18 -24.82
N ILE A 225 -9.05 10.22 -23.89
CA ILE A 225 -8.03 9.15 -23.94
C ILE A 225 -8.54 7.81 -24.51
N SER A 226 -9.85 7.67 -24.75
CA SER A 226 -10.48 6.45 -25.28
C SER A 226 -10.48 6.43 -26.81
#